data_AF-A0A7I8IH23-F1
#
_entry.id   AF-A0A7I8IH23-F1
#
_cell.length_a   1.000
_cell.length_b   1.000
_cell.length_c   1.000
_cell.angle_alpha   90.00
_cell.angle_beta   90.00
_cell.angle_gamma   90.00
#
_symmetry.space_group_name_H-M   'P 1'
#
loop_
_entity.id
_entity.type
_entity.pdbx_description
1 polymer ?
#
loop_
_entity_poly.entity_id
_entity_poly.type
_entity_poly.pdbx_seq_one_letter_code
_entity_poly.pdbx_strand_id
1 'polypeptide(L)'
;MLQGVENRELWGSSVKWGIDFKFNTSRECCKACKAMCHAGDGPCLCDSWVFCGDKDKCKEKFGQCWLKKQEDPMFPDLAESGEKVPWTSGVIFGKGEGIIGIETEIGTIRVKLFPECAPHSMVYIAEVLKSRHCVGCHFYRAEPRGLSWDESGDPIRMELPAEACPALRRGSVAWIGAGPEFFISLANHGEWRRSFAVFGSVLSDDLPIAERIARLPAKPDAWNDVPVRVLEAPLKFKVKRSPLKAAAGGGGLS
;
A
#
# COMPACT_ATOMS: atom_id res chain seq x y z
N MET A 1 11.63 -5.77 -1.16
CA MET A 1 11.52 -6.20 0.25
C MET A 1 10.12 -6.74 0.49
N LEU A 2 10.00 -7.96 1.02
CA LEU A 2 8.75 -8.51 1.57
C LEU A 2 9.01 -8.59 3.07
N GLN A 3 8.41 -7.70 3.86
CA GLN A 3 8.74 -7.50 5.28
C GLN A 3 7.47 -7.37 6.13
N GLY A 4 7.62 -7.60 7.44
CA GLY A 4 6.59 -7.32 8.45
C GLY A 4 7.02 -6.15 9.34
N VAL A 5 6.21 -5.87 10.36
CA VAL A 5 6.49 -4.91 11.44
C VAL A 5 7.01 -5.69 12.65
N GLU A 6 8.16 -5.28 13.18
CA GLU A 6 8.76 -5.89 14.37
C GLU A 6 7.99 -5.52 15.65
N ASN A 7 8.23 -6.28 16.72
CA ASN A 7 7.69 -6.02 18.05
C ASN A 7 6.15 -5.98 18.09
N ARG A 8 5.52 -6.86 17.31
CA ARG A 8 4.07 -6.91 17.13
C ARG A 8 3.58 -8.34 16.97
N GLU A 9 2.56 -8.72 17.72
CA GLU A 9 1.89 -10.03 17.60
C GLU A 9 0.48 -9.84 17.02
N LEU A 10 0.28 -10.30 15.78
CA LEU A 10 -1.06 -10.41 15.23
C LEU A 10 -1.74 -11.69 15.72
N TRP A 11 -2.95 -11.55 16.25
CA TRP A 11 -3.80 -12.68 16.63
C TRP A 11 -4.43 -13.32 15.39
N GLY A 12 -5.25 -14.36 15.56
CA GLY A 12 -6.01 -14.99 14.49
C GLY A 12 -5.92 -16.51 14.49
N SER A 13 -6.85 -17.13 13.77
CA SER A 13 -6.98 -18.58 13.66
C SER A 13 -5.74 -19.19 13.01
N SER A 14 -5.14 -20.19 13.64
CA SER A 14 -3.93 -20.85 13.13
C SER A 14 -4.22 -21.67 11.86
N VAL A 15 -3.54 -21.32 10.78
CA VAL A 15 -3.53 -22.04 9.50
C VAL A 15 -2.35 -23.01 9.43
N LYS A 16 -1.19 -22.57 9.92
CA LYS A 16 -0.02 -23.42 10.19
C LYS A 16 0.54 -23.10 11.57
N TRP A 17 0.84 -24.16 12.33
CA TRP A 17 1.39 -24.07 13.67
C TRP A 17 2.91 -23.87 13.59
N GLY A 18 3.42 -22.81 14.21
CA GLY A 18 4.83 -22.44 14.11
C GLY A 18 5.79 -23.38 14.83
N ILE A 19 5.29 -24.26 15.70
CA ILE A 19 6.10 -25.28 16.38
C ILE A 19 6.79 -26.22 15.38
N ASP A 20 6.06 -26.64 14.33
CA ASP A 20 6.53 -27.54 13.27
C ASP A 20 6.82 -26.79 11.95
N PHE A 21 6.56 -25.49 11.91
CA PHE A 21 6.71 -24.65 10.73
C PHE A 21 7.69 -23.51 11.00
N LYS A 22 8.95 -23.71 10.59
CA LYS A 22 10.06 -22.81 10.91
C LYS A 22 10.79 -22.32 9.67
N PHE A 23 11.30 -21.10 9.75
CA PHE A 23 12.14 -20.47 8.73
C PHE A 23 13.32 -19.73 9.36
N ASN A 24 14.26 -19.30 8.51
CA ASN A 24 15.40 -18.51 8.95
C ASN A 24 15.09 -17.01 8.92
N THR A 25 14.10 -16.59 8.14
CA THR A 25 13.78 -15.18 7.95
C THR A 25 12.28 -14.90 7.92
N SER A 26 11.90 -13.69 8.35
CA SER A 26 10.54 -13.17 8.25
C SER A 26 10.06 -13.12 6.79
N ARG A 27 10.98 -12.88 5.85
CA ARG A 27 10.71 -12.90 4.41
C ARG A 27 10.21 -14.26 3.92
N GLU A 28 10.79 -15.35 4.40
CA GLU A 28 10.36 -16.71 4.03
C GLU A 28 8.98 -17.01 4.64
N CYS A 29 8.75 -16.62 5.90
CA CYS A 29 7.44 -16.75 6.53
C CYS A 29 6.34 -15.97 5.78
N CYS A 30 6.63 -14.73 5.38
CA CYS A 30 5.76 -13.90 4.53
C CYS A 30 5.45 -14.58 3.18
N LYS A 31 6.48 -15.09 2.50
CA LYS A 31 6.31 -15.81 1.22
C LYS A 31 5.45 -17.06 1.40
N ALA A 32 5.63 -17.79 2.49
CA ALA A 32 4.84 -18.97 2.80
C ALA A 32 3.36 -18.64 2.98
N CYS A 33 3.03 -17.57 3.72
CA CYS A 33 1.66 -17.08 3.82
C CYS A 33 1.09 -16.69 2.45
N LYS A 34 1.86 -15.90 1.68
CA LYS A 34 1.46 -15.44 0.35
C LYS A 34 1.22 -16.58 -0.64
N ALA A 35 1.98 -17.66 -0.55
CA ALA A 35 1.80 -18.86 -1.37
C ALA A 35 0.46 -19.58 -1.10
N MET A 36 -0.20 -19.28 0.03
CA MET A 36 -1.54 -19.79 0.35
C MET A 36 -2.68 -18.92 -0.21
N CYS A 37 -2.35 -17.89 -0.99
CA CYS A 37 -3.30 -17.21 -1.86
C CYS A 37 -3.36 -17.99 -3.18
N HIS A 38 -4.46 -18.71 -3.42
CA HIS A 38 -4.68 -19.35 -4.71
C HIS A 38 -4.88 -18.30 -5.83
N ALA A 39 -4.52 -18.64 -7.06
CA ALA A 39 -4.74 -17.77 -8.23
C ALA A 39 -6.23 -17.63 -8.65
N GLY A 40 -7.15 -18.24 -7.90
CA GLY A 40 -8.60 -18.13 -8.12
C GLY A 40 -9.21 -16.87 -7.52
N ASP A 41 -10.46 -16.57 -7.88
CA ASP A 41 -11.26 -15.48 -7.32
C ASP A 41 -11.75 -15.84 -5.90
N GLY A 42 -10.86 -15.78 -4.91
CA GLY A 42 -11.21 -16.03 -3.51
C GLY A 42 -10.20 -15.46 -2.50
N PRO A 43 -10.59 -15.30 -1.22
CA PRO A 43 -9.72 -14.80 -0.17
C PRO A 43 -8.57 -15.78 0.11
N CYS A 44 -7.42 -15.27 0.55
CA CYS A 44 -6.29 -16.12 0.88
C CYS A 44 -6.61 -17.03 2.10
N LEU A 45 -6.11 -18.26 2.08
CA LEU A 45 -6.21 -19.16 3.24
C LEU A 45 -5.37 -18.63 4.42
N CYS A 46 -4.23 -18.00 4.12
CA CYS A 46 -3.43 -17.22 5.07
C CYS A 46 -3.43 -15.76 4.62
N ASP A 47 -3.80 -14.85 5.51
CA ASP A 47 -3.78 -13.40 5.28
C ASP A 47 -2.99 -12.64 6.36
N SER A 48 -2.40 -13.36 7.31
CA SER A 48 -1.52 -12.81 8.34
C SER A 48 -0.50 -13.84 8.79
N TRP A 49 0.64 -13.37 9.26
CA TRP A 49 1.72 -14.23 9.73
C TRP A 49 2.49 -13.57 10.87
N VAL A 50 3.03 -14.38 11.77
CA VAL A 50 3.99 -13.92 12.79
C VAL A 50 5.24 -14.80 12.76
N PHE A 51 6.41 -14.19 12.91
CA PHE A 51 7.71 -14.84 12.83
C PHE A 51 8.62 -14.40 13.97
N CYS A 52 9.35 -15.33 14.57
CA CYS A 52 10.30 -15.03 15.63
C CYS A 52 11.75 -15.18 15.14
N GLY A 53 12.42 -14.06 14.86
CA GLY A 53 13.74 -14.04 14.24
C GLY A 53 14.91 -13.73 15.17
N ASP A 54 14.66 -13.28 16.40
CA ASP A 54 15.69 -12.88 17.37
C ASP A 54 15.96 -14.05 18.32
N LYS A 55 17.17 -14.61 18.29
CA LYS A 55 17.50 -15.81 19.07
C LYS A 55 17.35 -15.61 20.57
N ASP A 56 17.71 -14.43 21.07
CA ASP A 56 17.74 -14.13 22.50
C ASP A 56 16.33 -13.83 23.02
N LYS A 57 15.55 -13.06 22.26
CA LYS A 57 14.16 -12.75 22.61
C LYS A 57 13.23 -13.96 22.43
N CYS A 58 13.46 -14.76 21.38
CA CYS A 58 12.53 -15.82 20.98
C CYS A 58 12.69 -17.12 21.76
N LYS A 59 13.88 -17.44 22.28
CA LYS A 59 14.13 -18.70 23.02
C LYS A 59 13.64 -19.93 22.24
N GLU A 60 12.77 -20.78 22.80
CA GLU A 60 12.21 -21.94 22.08
C GLU A 60 11.36 -21.58 20.85
N LYS A 61 10.96 -20.31 20.72
CA LYS A 61 10.20 -19.78 19.60
C LYS A 61 11.06 -19.37 18.43
N PHE A 62 12.38 -19.42 18.55
CA PHE A 62 13.27 -19.01 17.48
C PHE A 62 13.00 -19.79 16.18
N GLY A 63 12.87 -19.04 15.08
CA GLY A 63 12.55 -19.53 13.75
C GLY A 63 11.07 -19.89 13.53
N GLN A 64 10.23 -19.89 14.56
CA GLN A 64 8.81 -20.25 14.40
C GLN A 64 8.10 -19.25 13.49
N CYS A 65 7.33 -19.79 12.54
CA CYS A 65 6.48 -19.06 11.63
C CYS A 65 5.04 -19.54 11.80
N TRP A 66 4.18 -18.66 12.29
CA TRP A 66 2.77 -18.94 12.46
C TRP A 66 2.00 -18.31 11.33
N LEU A 67 1.34 -19.12 10.51
CA LEU A 67 0.44 -18.65 9.47
C LEU A 67 -0.97 -18.57 10.05
N LYS A 68 -1.65 -17.45 9.85
CA LYS A 68 -2.90 -17.11 10.52
C LYS A 68 -3.93 -16.58 9.52
N LYS A 69 -5.19 -16.65 9.96
CA LYS A 69 -6.34 -16.06 9.27
C LYS A 69 -6.98 -14.99 10.16
N GLN A 70 -7.12 -13.79 9.64
CA GLN A 70 -7.84 -12.67 10.24
C GLN A 70 -9.33 -12.76 9.94
N GLU A 71 -10.16 -12.18 10.82
CA GLU A 71 -11.54 -11.85 10.48
C GLU A 71 -11.59 -10.73 9.42
N ASP A 72 -10.76 -9.69 9.60
CA ASP A 72 -10.57 -8.63 8.62
C ASP A 72 -9.09 -8.24 8.48
N PRO A 73 -8.40 -8.59 7.38
CA PRO A 73 -6.98 -8.27 7.20
C PRO A 73 -6.71 -6.76 7.05
N MET A 74 -7.73 -5.94 6.74
CA MET A 74 -7.60 -4.47 6.74
C MET A 74 -7.54 -3.89 8.17
N PHE A 75 -8.05 -4.63 9.15
CA PHE A 75 -8.04 -4.26 10.56
C PHE A 75 -7.57 -5.46 11.39
N PRO A 76 -6.31 -5.89 11.22
CA PRO A 76 -5.85 -7.12 11.83
C PRO A 76 -5.87 -7.03 13.36
N ASP A 77 -6.28 -8.11 14.00
CA ASP A 77 -6.36 -8.21 15.45
C ASP A 77 -4.95 -8.18 16.05
N LEU A 78 -4.73 -7.22 16.92
CA LEU A 78 -3.46 -7.04 17.63
C LEU A 78 -3.58 -7.69 19.01
N ALA A 79 -2.81 -8.75 19.26
CA ALA A 79 -2.73 -9.34 20.59
C ALA A 79 -1.83 -8.49 21.51
N GLU A 80 -0.63 -8.16 21.03
CA GLU A 80 0.36 -7.42 21.79
C GLU A 80 1.28 -6.60 20.88
N SER A 81 1.77 -5.46 21.38
CA SER A 81 2.82 -4.66 20.73
C SER A 81 3.76 -4.02 21.74
N GLY A 82 5.00 -3.79 21.34
CA GLY A 82 6.02 -3.12 22.15
C GLY A 82 7.32 -3.93 22.23
N GLU A 83 8.40 -3.32 22.70
CA GLU A 83 9.78 -3.86 22.60
C GLU A 83 10.00 -5.27 23.18
N LYS A 84 9.10 -5.68 24.09
CA LYS A 84 9.10 -7.00 24.74
C LYS A 84 8.50 -8.10 23.86
N VAL A 85 7.71 -7.73 22.85
CA VAL A 85 7.07 -8.68 21.93
C VAL A 85 8.14 -9.17 20.95
N PRO A 86 8.43 -10.49 20.90
CA PRO A 86 9.54 -11.01 20.09
C PRO A 86 9.16 -11.22 18.61
N TRP A 87 7.89 -10.99 18.27
CA TRP A 87 7.32 -11.32 16.97
C TRP A 87 7.49 -10.18 15.96
N THR A 88 7.85 -10.55 14.74
CA THR A 88 7.64 -9.74 13.53
C THR A 88 6.37 -10.23 12.86
N SER A 89 5.44 -9.34 12.55
CA SER A 89 4.16 -9.73 11.95
C SER A 89 3.82 -8.94 10.70
N GLY A 90 3.08 -9.55 9.78
CA GLY A 90 2.60 -8.90 8.57
C GLY A 90 1.25 -9.44 8.11
N VAL A 91 0.63 -8.71 7.18
CA VAL A 91 -0.62 -9.10 6.53
C VAL A 91 -0.41 -9.34 5.04
N ILE A 92 -1.29 -10.11 4.43
CA ILE A 92 -1.35 -10.37 2.99
C ILE A 92 -2.77 -10.03 2.53
N PHE A 93 -2.88 -9.31 1.42
CA PHE A 93 -4.16 -9.06 0.77
C PHE A 93 -4.32 -9.95 -0.45
N GLY A 94 -5.45 -10.64 -0.52
CA GLY A 94 -5.87 -11.39 -1.69
C GLY A 94 -6.29 -10.50 -2.86
N LYS A 95 -6.67 -11.14 -3.97
CA LYS A 95 -7.29 -10.44 -5.09
C LYS A 95 -8.61 -9.82 -4.61
N GLY A 96 -8.84 -8.54 -4.89
CA GLY A 96 -10.04 -7.86 -4.41
C GLY A 96 -9.86 -7.09 -3.11
N GLU A 97 -8.84 -7.42 -2.32
CA GLU A 97 -8.61 -6.89 -0.97
C GLU A 97 -7.54 -5.79 -0.97
N GLY A 98 -7.40 -5.10 0.16
CA GLY A 98 -6.38 -4.06 0.30
C GLY A 98 -6.66 -2.80 -0.50
N ILE A 99 -7.93 -2.46 -0.71
CA ILE A 99 -8.31 -1.29 -1.53
C ILE A 99 -8.99 -0.23 -0.67
N ILE A 100 -8.47 0.98 -0.76
CA ILE A 100 -9.07 2.18 -0.18
C ILE A 100 -9.57 3.10 -1.29
N GLY A 101 -10.65 3.82 -1.04
CA GLY A 101 -11.12 4.92 -1.87
C GLY A 101 -10.72 6.26 -1.25
N ILE A 102 -10.05 7.09 -2.04
CA ILE A 102 -9.84 8.51 -1.76
C ILE A 102 -10.99 9.25 -2.45
N GLU A 103 -12.01 9.61 -1.67
CA GLU A 103 -13.22 10.27 -2.15
C GLU A 103 -13.02 11.78 -2.21
N THR A 104 -13.17 12.36 -3.40
CA THR A 104 -13.18 13.80 -3.67
C THR A 104 -14.49 14.20 -4.33
N GLU A 105 -14.75 15.50 -4.48
CA GLU A 105 -15.90 15.99 -5.26
C GLU A 105 -15.79 15.69 -6.77
N ILE A 106 -14.58 15.40 -7.28
CA ILE A 106 -14.34 15.08 -8.70
C ILE A 106 -14.57 13.58 -8.98
N GLY A 107 -14.41 12.75 -7.96
CA GLY A 107 -14.56 11.30 -8.06
C GLY A 107 -13.83 10.56 -6.93
N THR A 108 -13.96 9.24 -6.95
CA THR A 108 -13.25 8.36 -6.00
C THR A 108 -12.05 7.73 -6.68
N ILE A 109 -10.86 7.93 -6.12
CA ILE A 109 -9.63 7.27 -6.57
C ILE A 109 -9.40 6.04 -5.72
N ARG A 110 -9.55 4.84 -6.29
CA ARG A 110 -9.26 3.58 -5.58
C ARG A 110 -7.75 3.30 -5.64
N VAL A 111 -7.17 3.04 -4.48
CA VAL A 111 -5.75 2.70 -4.31
C VAL A 111 -5.63 1.29 -3.78
N LYS A 112 -4.94 0.43 -4.52
CA LYS A 112 -4.51 -0.90 -4.09
C LYS A 112 -3.25 -0.78 -3.25
N LEU A 113 -3.30 -1.29 -2.02
CA LEU A 113 -2.23 -1.23 -1.04
C LEU A 113 -1.22 -2.37 -1.19
N PHE A 114 0.02 -2.14 -0.75
CA PHE A 114 1.14 -3.10 -0.83
C PHE A 114 1.63 -3.51 0.56
N PRO A 115 0.92 -4.39 1.28
CA PRO A 115 1.22 -4.71 2.67
C PRO A 115 2.58 -5.38 2.84
N GLU A 116 3.07 -6.11 1.84
CA GLU A 116 4.36 -6.79 1.94
C GLU A 116 5.54 -5.83 1.67
N CYS A 117 5.30 -4.77 0.91
CA CYS A 117 6.33 -3.80 0.53
C CYS A 117 6.39 -2.62 1.50
N ALA A 118 5.26 -2.24 2.09
CA ALA A 118 5.11 -1.08 2.96
C ALA A 118 4.28 -1.41 4.22
N PRO A 119 4.73 -2.37 5.06
CA PRO A 119 3.94 -2.87 6.19
C PRO A 119 3.63 -1.79 7.24
N HIS A 120 4.56 -0.87 7.49
CA HIS A 120 4.34 0.26 8.41
C HIS A 120 3.26 1.22 7.89
N SER A 121 3.22 1.47 6.58
CA SER A 121 2.18 2.28 5.95
C SER A 121 0.80 1.67 6.15
N MET A 122 0.69 0.34 6.20
CA MET A 122 -0.60 -0.33 6.43
C MET A 122 -1.12 -0.09 7.85
N VAL A 123 -0.23 -0.03 8.84
CA VAL A 123 -0.60 0.30 10.23
C VAL A 123 -1.22 1.69 10.28
N TYR A 124 -0.52 2.67 9.71
CA TYR A 124 -1.00 4.05 9.66
C TYR A 124 -2.33 4.18 8.89
N ILE A 125 -2.45 3.54 7.72
CA ILE A 125 -3.68 3.59 6.92
C ILE A 125 -4.85 2.94 7.67
N ALA A 126 -4.64 1.84 8.40
CA ALA A 126 -5.66 1.22 9.22
C ALA A 126 -6.14 2.16 10.35
N GLU A 127 -5.24 2.93 10.97
CA GLU A 127 -5.60 3.95 11.97
C GLU A 127 -6.42 5.09 11.36
N VAL A 128 -6.02 5.59 10.18
CA VAL A 128 -6.78 6.62 9.44
C VAL A 128 -8.19 6.13 9.11
N LEU A 129 -8.32 4.88 8.66
CA LEU A 129 -9.62 4.26 8.36
C LEU A 129 -10.51 4.10 9.61
N LYS A 130 -9.93 3.82 10.78
CA LYS A 130 -10.65 3.73 12.06
C LYS A 130 -11.15 5.09 12.56
N SER A 131 -10.42 6.17 12.28
CA SER A 131 -10.72 7.52 12.77
C SER A 131 -12.06 8.10 12.28
N ARG A 132 -12.68 7.52 11.22
CA ARG A 132 -13.91 8.00 10.53
C ARG A 132 -13.83 9.43 9.96
N HIS A 133 -12.87 10.24 10.38
CA HIS A 133 -12.60 11.59 9.94
C HIS A 133 -11.09 11.76 9.70
N CYS A 134 -10.68 11.92 8.46
CA CYS A 134 -9.42 12.63 8.21
C CYS A 134 -9.72 14.13 8.27
N VAL A 135 -9.63 14.71 9.46
CA VAL A 135 -9.85 16.14 9.67
C VAL A 135 -8.65 16.87 9.07
N GLY A 136 -8.84 17.48 7.89
CA GLY A 136 -7.79 18.24 7.19
C GLY A 136 -7.17 17.56 5.97
N CYS A 137 -7.63 16.37 5.54
CA CYS A 137 -7.15 15.76 4.30
C CYS A 137 -7.53 16.61 3.07
N HIS A 138 -6.53 17.09 2.34
CA HIS A 138 -6.71 17.80 1.08
C HIS A 138 -5.50 17.64 0.16
N PHE A 139 -5.73 17.66 -1.16
CA PHE A 139 -4.67 17.93 -2.12
C PHE A 139 -4.45 19.45 -2.15
N TYR A 140 -3.22 19.89 -1.92
CA TYR A 140 -2.83 21.31 -2.00
C TYR A 140 -1.93 21.59 -3.21
N ARG A 141 -1.24 20.58 -3.75
CA ARG A 141 -0.27 20.70 -4.84
C ARG A 141 -0.60 19.74 -5.96
N ALA A 142 -0.46 20.22 -7.20
CA ALA A 142 -0.86 19.52 -8.41
C ALA A 142 0.06 19.90 -9.57
N GLU A 143 0.88 18.95 -10.02
CA GLU A 143 1.74 19.11 -11.19
C GLU A 143 1.23 18.23 -12.33
N PRO A 144 0.87 18.78 -13.50
CA PRO A 144 0.57 17.96 -14.66
C PRO A 144 1.84 17.28 -15.19
N ARG A 145 1.67 16.24 -16.01
CA ARG A 145 2.80 15.69 -16.79
C ARG A 145 3.43 16.79 -17.64
N GLY A 146 4.76 16.92 -17.56
CA GLY A 146 5.52 17.79 -18.45
C GLY A 146 5.70 17.16 -19.85
N LEU A 147 6.27 17.93 -20.79
CA LEU A 147 6.50 17.49 -22.17
C LEU A 147 7.50 16.32 -22.32
N SER A 148 8.16 15.91 -21.23
CA SER A 148 9.15 14.83 -21.22
C SER A 148 8.54 13.43 -21.07
N TRP A 149 7.22 13.33 -20.83
CA TRP A 149 6.49 12.06 -20.68
C TRP A 149 5.31 11.96 -21.65
N ASP A 150 5.03 10.75 -22.10
CA ASP A 150 3.91 10.46 -23.00
C ASP A 150 2.57 10.26 -22.26
N GLU A 151 1.51 9.94 -23.01
CA GLU A 151 0.17 9.68 -22.47
C GLU A 151 0.11 8.44 -21.56
N SER A 152 1.01 7.48 -21.76
CA SER A 152 1.17 6.29 -20.91
C SER A 152 1.96 6.60 -19.63
N GLY A 153 2.56 7.79 -19.53
CA GLY A 153 3.43 8.22 -18.44
C GLY A 153 4.86 7.72 -18.58
N ASP A 154 5.24 7.18 -19.74
CA ASP A 154 6.60 6.75 -20.03
C ASP A 154 7.47 7.94 -20.49
N PRO A 155 8.77 7.98 -20.12
CA PRO A 155 9.68 8.98 -20.65
C PRO A 155 9.79 8.86 -22.17
N ILE A 156 9.71 9.98 -22.90
CA ILE A 156 9.82 10.01 -24.37
C ILE A 156 11.25 9.62 -24.83
N ARG A 157 12.24 9.56 -23.93
CA ARG A 157 13.60 9.04 -24.17
C ARG A 157 14.32 8.64 -22.87
N MET A 158 14.39 7.34 -22.56
CA MET A 158 15.44 6.64 -21.78
C MET A 158 14.99 5.21 -21.43
N GLU A 159 15.90 4.23 -21.47
CA GLU A 159 15.70 2.91 -20.85
C GLU A 159 16.63 2.75 -19.65
N LEU A 160 16.09 2.35 -18.50
CA LEU A 160 16.85 2.02 -17.29
C LEU A 160 16.41 0.67 -16.72
N PRO A 161 17.32 -0.18 -16.22
CA PRO A 161 16.98 -1.50 -15.69
C PRO A 161 16.19 -1.42 -14.38
N ALA A 162 15.25 -2.35 -14.19
CA ALA A 162 14.36 -2.43 -13.02
C ALA A 162 14.98 -3.22 -11.84
N GLU A 163 14.71 -2.79 -10.61
CA GLU A 163 14.85 -3.62 -9.40
C GLU A 163 13.68 -3.45 -8.44
N ALA A 164 13.65 -4.36 -7.45
CA ALA A 164 12.49 -4.80 -6.68
C ALA A 164 11.93 -3.82 -5.63
N CYS A 165 10.59 -3.82 -5.56
CA CYS A 165 9.62 -2.93 -4.90
C CYS A 165 9.36 -1.65 -5.68
N PRO A 166 8.08 -1.36 -5.97
CA PRO A 166 7.71 -0.83 -7.27
C PRO A 166 8.47 0.46 -7.52
N ALA A 167 9.28 0.45 -8.57
CA ALA A 167 9.83 1.67 -9.13
C ALA A 167 8.67 2.66 -9.23
N LEU A 168 8.94 3.92 -8.89
CA LEU A 168 7.90 4.92 -8.89
C LEU A 168 7.38 5.07 -10.33
N ARG A 169 6.15 4.60 -10.52
CA ARG A 169 5.49 4.51 -11.82
C ARG A 169 4.21 5.31 -11.81
N ARG A 170 3.66 5.61 -12.98
CA ARG A 170 2.33 6.21 -13.12
C ARG A 170 1.32 5.42 -12.30
N GLY A 171 0.56 6.14 -11.47
CA GLY A 171 -0.38 5.60 -10.50
C GLY A 171 0.20 5.21 -9.15
N SER A 172 1.51 5.22 -8.96
CA SER A 172 2.11 4.93 -7.65
C SER A 172 1.69 5.96 -6.62
N VAL A 173 1.36 5.51 -5.42
CA VAL A 173 1.08 6.37 -4.26
C VAL A 173 2.20 6.20 -3.24
N ALA A 174 2.88 7.30 -2.92
CA ALA A 174 4.11 7.29 -2.14
C ALA A 174 4.15 8.42 -1.11
N TRP A 175 4.79 8.17 0.03
CA TRP A 175 4.98 9.18 1.07
C TRP A 175 5.98 10.25 0.65
N ILE A 176 5.74 11.49 1.09
CA ILE A 176 6.73 12.57 1.12
C ILE A 176 7.44 12.48 2.46
N GLY A 177 8.77 12.32 2.44
CA GLY A 177 9.55 12.12 3.67
C GLY A 177 9.06 10.89 4.46
N ALA A 178 8.78 11.09 5.75
CA ALA A 178 8.24 10.05 6.64
C ALA A 178 6.70 9.97 6.65
N GLY A 179 6.01 10.76 5.81
CA GLY A 179 4.56 10.97 5.90
C GLY A 179 4.16 12.00 6.97
N PRO A 180 2.86 12.27 7.16
CA PRO A 180 1.69 11.64 6.51
C PRO A 180 1.31 12.27 5.16
N GLU A 181 2.10 13.21 4.65
CA GLU A 181 1.93 13.75 3.31
C GLU A 181 2.33 12.71 2.25
N PHE A 182 1.57 12.61 1.16
CA PHE A 182 1.82 11.68 0.08
C PHE A 182 1.55 12.35 -1.27
N PHE A 183 1.99 11.70 -2.34
CA PHE A 183 1.65 12.08 -3.70
C PHE A 183 1.22 10.87 -4.55
N ILE A 184 0.48 11.16 -5.61
CA ILE A 184 0.15 10.20 -6.67
C ILE A 184 0.99 10.57 -7.88
N SER A 185 1.86 9.65 -8.32
CA SER A 185 2.66 9.89 -9.51
C SER A 185 1.80 9.80 -10.76
N LEU A 186 1.87 10.81 -11.63
CA LEU A 186 1.24 10.77 -12.95
C LEU A 186 2.17 10.24 -14.05
N ALA A 187 3.43 9.94 -13.70
CA ALA A 187 4.46 9.51 -14.64
C ALA A 187 5.37 8.42 -14.06
N ASN A 188 6.15 7.79 -14.93
CA ASN A 188 7.20 6.86 -14.58
C ASN A 188 8.50 7.63 -14.29
N HIS A 189 9.06 7.40 -13.12
CA HIS A 189 10.29 8.03 -12.65
C HIS A 189 11.29 6.93 -12.25
N GLY A 190 12.10 6.49 -13.22
CA GLY A 190 13.18 5.53 -12.97
C GLY A 190 14.32 6.13 -12.14
N GLU A 191 14.50 7.44 -12.23
CA GLU A 191 15.51 8.25 -11.55
C GLU A 191 15.24 8.41 -10.04
N TRP A 192 13.99 8.24 -9.58
CA TRP A 192 13.62 8.34 -8.16
C TRP A 192 13.67 6.99 -7.43
N ARG A 193 14.48 6.07 -7.94
CA ARG A 193 14.59 4.72 -7.41
C ARG A 193 15.07 4.76 -5.96
N ARG A 194 14.22 4.25 -5.05
CA ARG A 194 14.41 4.23 -3.58
C ARG A 194 14.34 5.59 -2.88
N SER A 195 13.97 6.66 -3.58
CA SER A 195 13.80 8.00 -2.98
C SER A 195 12.49 8.12 -2.19
N PHE A 196 11.49 7.31 -2.53
CA PHE A 196 10.16 7.38 -1.91
C PHE A 196 9.66 5.99 -1.51
N ALA A 197 8.94 5.94 -0.39
CA ALA A 197 8.27 4.74 0.08
C ALA A 197 6.89 4.60 -0.59
N VAL A 198 6.82 3.78 -1.65
CA VAL A 198 5.57 3.46 -2.35
C VAL A 198 4.74 2.49 -1.51
N PHE A 199 3.51 2.88 -1.15
CA PHE A 199 2.61 2.06 -0.33
C PHE A 199 1.37 1.56 -1.06
N GLY A 200 1.13 2.03 -2.28
CA GLY A 200 0.04 1.53 -3.11
C GLY A 200 0.09 2.03 -4.55
N SER A 201 -0.93 1.67 -5.32
CA SER A 201 -1.15 2.11 -6.70
C SER A 201 -2.62 2.39 -6.97
N VAL A 202 -2.90 3.48 -7.68
CA VAL A 202 -4.23 3.80 -8.20
C VAL A 202 -4.69 2.70 -9.19
N LEU A 203 -5.95 2.29 -9.09
CA LEU A 203 -6.54 1.38 -10.08
C LEU A 203 -6.63 2.08 -11.45
N SER A 204 -6.33 1.36 -12.53
CA SER A 204 -6.22 1.93 -13.87
C SER A 204 -7.44 2.75 -14.31
N ASP A 205 -8.65 2.29 -13.98
CA ASP A 205 -9.91 2.98 -14.32
C ASP A 205 -10.05 4.36 -13.65
N ASP A 206 -9.35 4.57 -12.52
CA ASP A 206 -9.48 5.79 -11.71
C ASP A 206 -8.30 6.77 -11.95
N LEU A 207 -7.27 6.36 -12.71
CA LEU A 207 -6.15 7.24 -13.10
C LEU A 207 -6.59 8.53 -13.79
N PRO A 208 -7.60 8.53 -14.70
CA PRO A 208 -8.10 9.76 -15.30
C PRO A 208 -8.62 10.78 -14.27
N ILE A 209 -9.09 10.34 -13.09
CA ILE A 209 -9.52 11.24 -12.01
C ILE A 209 -8.32 11.99 -11.45
N ALA A 210 -7.22 11.29 -11.17
CA ALA A 210 -5.98 11.92 -10.69
C ALA A 210 -5.41 12.93 -11.71
N GLU A 211 -5.47 12.61 -13.00
CA GLU A 211 -5.05 13.53 -14.07
C GLU A 211 -5.95 14.77 -14.18
N ARG A 212 -7.26 14.63 -13.93
CA ARG A 212 -8.18 15.77 -13.87
C ARG A 212 -7.88 16.67 -12.68
N ILE A 213 -7.58 16.10 -11.51
CA ILE A 213 -7.16 16.87 -10.31
C ILE A 213 -5.90 17.70 -10.63
N ALA A 214 -4.92 17.11 -11.34
CA ALA A 214 -3.69 17.81 -11.69
C ALA A 214 -3.85 18.98 -12.68
N ARG A 215 -5.03 19.11 -13.32
CA ARG A 215 -5.37 20.19 -14.24
C ARG A 215 -6.27 21.26 -13.61
N LEU A 216 -6.59 21.14 -12.32
CA LEU A 216 -7.34 22.17 -11.61
C LEU A 216 -6.58 23.51 -11.59
N PRO A 217 -7.29 24.65 -11.41
CA PRO A 217 -6.67 25.95 -11.26
C PRO A 217 -5.59 25.95 -10.16
N ALA A 218 -4.40 26.39 -10.52
CA ALA A 218 -3.22 26.38 -9.67
C ALA A 218 -2.34 27.59 -9.96
N LYS A 219 -1.81 28.20 -8.91
CA LYS A 219 -0.89 29.33 -8.97
C LYS A 219 0.57 28.86 -8.90
N PRO A 220 1.50 29.54 -9.59
CA PRO A 220 2.94 29.32 -9.39
C PRO A 220 3.35 29.66 -7.96
N ASP A 221 4.31 28.92 -7.42
CA ASP A 221 4.98 29.17 -6.14
C ASP A 221 6.43 28.63 -6.21
N ALA A 222 7.26 28.89 -5.21
CA ALA A 222 8.64 28.39 -5.16
C ALA A 222 9.02 27.90 -3.76
N TRP A 223 9.40 26.62 -3.66
CA TRP A 223 9.75 25.99 -2.38
C TRP A 223 11.20 25.55 -2.42
N ASN A 224 12.05 26.12 -1.55
CA ASN A 224 13.51 25.94 -1.57
C ASN A 224 14.10 26.16 -2.98
N ASP A 225 13.69 27.25 -3.63
CA ASP A 225 14.09 27.63 -5.00
C ASP A 225 13.66 26.65 -6.11
N VAL A 226 12.83 25.65 -5.80
CA VAL A 226 12.21 24.77 -6.79
C VAL A 226 10.84 25.34 -7.18
N PRO A 227 10.58 25.62 -8.47
CA PRO A 227 9.28 26.09 -8.91
C PRO A 227 8.22 24.99 -8.77
N VAL A 228 7.04 25.36 -8.25
CA VAL A 228 5.93 24.44 -8.01
C VAL A 228 4.59 25.06 -8.41
N ARG A 229 3.56 24.22 -8.58
CA ARG A 229 2.17 24.64 -8.82
C ARG A 229 1.27 24.23 -7.65
N VAL A 230 0.75 25.22 -6.93
CA VAL A 230 -0.13 25.04 -5.78
C VAL A 230 -1.57 25.29 -6.21
N LEU A 231 -2.48 24.39 -5.86
CA LEU A 231 -3.90 24.54 -6.15
C LEU A 231 -4.44 25.84 -5.54
N GLU A 232 -5.20 26.60 -6.31
CA GLU A 232 -5.80 27.85 -5.82
C GLU A 232 -6.77 27.59 -4.66
N ALA A 233 -7.54 26.50 -4.77
CA ALA A 233 -8.39 25.99 -3.71
C ALA A 233 -7.98 24.54 -3.38
N PRO A 234 -7.63 24.25 -2.11
CA PRO A 234 -7.31 22.88 -1.70
C PRO A 234 -8.49 21.92 -1.92
N LEU A 235 -8.24 20.81 -2.62
CA LEU A 235 -9.26 19.80 -2.88
C LEU A 235 -9.35 18.82 -1.69
N LYS A 236 -10.40 18.96 -0.89
CA LYS A 236 -10.63 18.08 0.27
C LYS A 236 -10.91 16.64 -0.16
N PHE A 237 -10.45 15.68 0.64
CA PHE A 237 -10.75 14.27 0.41
C PHE A 237 -11.04 13.50 1.70
N LYS A 238 -11.72 12.36 1.56
CA LYS A 238 -11.94 11.38 2.63
C LYS A 238 -11.34 10.04 2.22
N VAL A 239 -10.85 9.28 3.19
CA VAL A 239 -10.36 7.92 2.96
C VAL A 239 -11.36 6.93 3.51
N LYS A 240 -11.77 5.96 2.69
CA LYS A 240 -12.66 4.87 3.09
C LYS A 240 -12.22 3.54 2.52
N ARG A 241 -12.72 2.43 3.06
CA ARG A 241 -12.60 1.12 2.43
C ARG A 241 -13.38 1.11 1.12
N SER A 242 -12.83 0.50 0.08
CA SER A 242 -13.55 0.29 -1.18
C SER A 242 -13.41 -1.18 -1.59
N PRO A 243 -14.52 -1.92 -1.77
CA PRO A 243 -14.43 -3.22 -2.44
C PRO A 243 -14.08 -3.02 -3.92
N LEU A 244 -13.39 -4.00 -4.52
CA LEU A 244 -13.33 -4.14 -5.97
C LEU A 244 -14.77 -4.46 -6.42
N LYS A 245 -15.43 -3.55 -7.15
CA LYS A 245 -16.70 -3.90 -7.82
C LYS A 245 -16.40 -5.09 -8.73
N ALA A 246 -17.13 -6.19 -8.56
CA ALA A 246 -17.15 -7.25 -9.57
C ALA A 246 -17.46 -6.57 -10.91
N ALA A 247 -16.66 -6.86 -11.94
CA ALA A 247 -16.96 -6.39 -13.29
C ALA A 247 -18.43 -6.73 -13.56
N ALA A 248 -19.23 -5.73 -13.93
CA ALA A 248 -20.60 -5.95 -14.34
C ALA A 248 -20.54 -7.02 -15.45
N GLY A 249 -21.04 -8.22 -15.13
CA GLY A 249 -21.13 -9.31 -16.08
C GLY A 249 -21.87 -8.80 -17.30
N GLY A 250 -21.21 -8.84 -18.45
CA GLY A 250 -21.86 -8.57 -19.72
C GLY A 250 -23.06 -9.48 -19.84
N GLY A 251 -24.26 -8.88 -19.83
CA GLY A 251 -25.48 -9.54 -20.24
C GLY A 251 -25.32 -9.94 -21.70
N GLY A 252 -24.88 -11.16 -21.93
CA GLY A 252 -24.98 -11.82 -23.22
C GLY A 252 -26.44 -12.21 -23.42
N LEU A 253 -27.11 -11.51 -24.34
CA LEU A 253 -28.30 -11.99 -24.99
C LEU A 253 -27.99 -13.34 -25.66
N SER A 254 -28.79 -14.35 -25.34
CA SER A 254 -29.06 -15.53 -26.18
C SER A 254 -30.47 -16.00 -25.85
#